data_AF-A0AAN8WZ67-F1
#
_entry.id   AF-A0AAN8WZ67-F1
#
_cell.length_a   1.000
_cell.length_b   1.000
_cell.length_c   1.000
_cell.angle_alpha   90.00
_cell.angle_beta   90.00
_cell.angle_gamma   90.00
#
_symmetry.space_group_name_H-M   'P 1'
#
loop_
_entity.id
_entity.type
_entity.pdbx_description
1 polymer ?
#
loop_
_entity_poly.entity_id
_entity_poly.type
_entity_poly.pdbx_seq_one_letter_code
_entity_poly.pdbx_strand_id
1 'polypeptide(L)'
;MLNLKFSRQYGGFVLTTLLPIGFLVIITLLTFAFERENFSDRVMVTLSALIVVAALFAQVASSLPNTSYTKCIDSVFISAIFFMSLIFVCHVIFASLVRRKMNIRDLKVRQLYKATPAVLLSKFSKITESLCEPRQLVFLLCSA
;
A
#
# COMPACT_ATOMS: atom_id res chain seq x y z
N MET A 1 8.10 -16.10 56.40
CA MET A 1 7.57 -15.20 55.35
C MET A 1 8.56 -15.21 54.18
N LEU A 2 8.27 -15.97 53.11
CA LEU A 2 9.10 -16.01 51.91
C LEU A 2 8.62 -14.93 50.93
N ASN A 3 9.46 -13.94 50.63
CA ASN A 3 9.15 -12.86 49.71
C ASN A 3 9.74 -13.21 48.33
N LEU A 4 8.92 -13.79 47.45
CA LEU A 4 9.30 -14.14 46.10
C LEU A 4 9.24 -12.90 45.20
N LYS A 5 10.41 -12.34 44.85
CA LYS A 5 10.51 -11.31 43.80
C LYS A 5 10.52 -11.98 42.43
N PHE A 6 9.41 -11.91 41.72
CA PHE A 6 9.33 -12.29 40.32
C PHE A 6 9.83 -11.15 39.42
N SER A 7 10.83 -11.42 38.58
CA SER A 7 11.25 -10.52 37.50
C SER A 7 10.58 -10.96 36.21
N ARG A 8 9.73 -10.11 35.62
CA ARG A 8 9.02 -10.46 34.37
C ARG A 8 9.97 -10.31 33.18
N GLN A 9 10.28 -11.41 32.51
CA GLN A 9 11.06 -11.42 31.27
C GLN A 9 10.18 -10.98 30.10
N TYR A 10 10.17 -9.67 29.81
CA TYR A 10 9.47 -9.11 28.67
C TYR A 10 10.22 -9.27 27.34
N GLY A 11 11.53 -9.56 27.39
CA GLY A 11 12.42 -9.50 26.24
C GLY A 11 11.99 -10.37 25.07
N GLY A 12 11.56 -11.61 25.33
CA GLY A 12 11.15 -12.54 24.27
C GLY A 12 9.90 -12.06 23.51
N PHE A 13 8.85 -11.68 24.24
CA PHE A 13 7.60 -11.17 23.65
C PHE A 13 7.79 -9.85 22.91
N VAL A 14 8.62 -8.96 23.45
CA VAL A 14 8.94 -7.68 22.81
C VAL A 14 9.69 -7.91 21.51
N LEU A 15 10.69 -8.80 21.47
CA LEU A 15 11.43 -9.13 20.24
C LEU A 15 10.52 -9.74 19.16
N THR A 16 9.65 -10.68 19.52
CA THR A 16 8.74 -11.32 18.54
C THR A 16 7.69 -10.37 17.98
N THR A 17 7.38 -9.28 18.69
CA THR A 17 6.38 -8.28 18.27
C THR A 17 7.01 -7.07 17.58
N LEU A 18 8.16 -6.58 18.03
CA LEU A 18 8.87 -5.47 17.38
C LEU A 18 9.47 -5.85 16.04
N LEU A 19 9.96 -7.08 15.92
CA LEU A 19 10.57 -7.58 14.70
C LEU A 19 9.61 -7.49 13.48
N PRO A 20 8.37 -8.03 13.53
CA PRO A 20 7.44 -7.90 12.41
C PRO A 20 7.01 -6.45 12.13
N ILE A 21 6.87 -5.60 13.16
CA ILE A 21 6.56 -4.17 12.97
C ILE A 21 7.71 -3.46 12.24
N GLY A 22 8.95 -3.74 12.62
CA GLY A 22 10.14 -3.21 11.96
C GLY A 22 10.20 -3.61 10.49
N PHE A 23 9.97 -4.89 10.18
CA PHE A 23 9.89 -5.37 8.80
C PHE A 23 8.77 -4.67 8.01
N LEU A 24 7.59 -4.45 8.59
CA LEU A 24 6.48 -3.77 7.93
C LEU A 24 6.80 -2.31 7.58
N VAL A 25 7.49 -1.58 8.47
CA VAL A 25 7.95 -0.21 8.21
C VAL A 25 9.01 -0.18 7.10
N ILE A 26 9.92 -1.15 7.07
CA ILE A 26 10.92 -1.26 6.00
C ILE A 26 10.23 -1.52 4.65
N ILE A 27 9.26 -2.43 4.59
CA ILE A 27 8.54 -2.74 3.34
C ILE A 27 7.81 -1.52 2.80
N THR A 28 7.13 -0.72 3.63
CA THR A 28 6.46 0.50 3.17
C THR A 28 7.42 1.60 2.74
N LEU A 29 8.62 1.67 3.33
CA LEU A 29 9.68 2.56 2.83
C LEU A 29 10.21 2.09 1.47
N LEU A 30 10.37 0.78 1.26
CA LEU A 30 10.78 0.21 -0.02
C LEU A 30 9.77 0.46 -1.15
N THR A 31 8.48 0.59 -0.83
CA THR A 31 7.43 0.97 -1.82
C THR A 31 7.71 2.33 -2.47
N PHE A 32 8.46 3.21 -1.82
CA PHE A 32 8.89 4.50 -2.37
C PHE A 32 10.07 4.35 -3.36
N ALA A 33 10.90 3.32 -3.20
CA ALA A 33 12.12 3.12 -4.00
C ALA A 33 11.87 2.49 -5.38
N PHE A 34 10.78 1.72 -5.56
CA PHE A 34 10.46 1.15 -6.87
C PHE A 34 10.13 2.25 -7.89
N GLU A 35 10.28 2.00 -9.20
CA GLU A 35 9.98 2.96 -10.28
C GLU A 35 8.72 2.64 -11.13
N ARG A 36 8.28 3.66 -11.87
CA ARG A 36 6.92 4.12 -12.24
C ARG A 36 5.97 3.18 -13.02
N GLU A 37 6.22 1.87 -13.06
CA GLU A 37 5.54 0.99 -14.03
C GLU A 37 4.12 0.57 -13.62
N ASN A 38 3.83 0.31 -12.34
CA ASN A 38 2.48 -0.04 -11.89
C ASN A 38 2.11 0.63 -10.56
N PHE A 39 1.32 1.70 -10.63
CA PHE A 39 0.80 2.40 -9.44
C PHE A 39 -0.15 1.53 -8.61
N SER A 40 -0.90 0.65 -9.29
CA SER A 40 -1.88 -0.24 -8.66
C SER A 40 -1.22 -1.21 -7.68
N ASP A 41 -0.08 -1.79 -8.08
CA ASP A 41 0.59 -2.82 -7.29
C ASP A 41 1.15 -2.25 -5.98
N ARG A 42 1.67 -1.01 -6.02
CA ARG A 42 2.17 -0.31 -4.82
C ARG A 42 1.08 0.00 -3.81
N VAL A 43 -0.06 0.49 -4.29
CA VAL A 43 -1.21 0.81 -3.42
C VAL A 43 -1.72 -0.48 -2.78
N MET A 44 -1.77 -1.59 -3.53
CA MET A 44 -2.13 -2.89 -3.00
C MET A 44 -1.18 -3.37 -1.90
N VAL A 45 0.14 -3.28 -2.13
CA VAL A 45 1.15 -3.65 -1.12
C VAL A 45 1.01 -2.80 0.15
N THR A 46 0.90 -1.47 0.03
CA THR A 46 0.72 -0.58 1.18
C THR A 46 -0.57 -0.87 1.95
N LEU A 47 -1.68 -1.16 1.25
CA LEU A 47 -2.95 -1.55 1.88
C LEU A 47 -2.83 -2.88 2.64
N SER A 48 -2.21 -3.89 2.03
CA SER A 48 -2.00 -5.19 2.67
C SER A 48 -1.14 -5.07 3.93
N ALA A 49 -0.07 -4.28 3.89
CA ALA A 49 0.79 -4.04 5.04
C ALA A 49 0.06 -3.32 6.19
N LEU A 50 -0.84 -2.38 5.87
CA LEU A 50 -1.67 -1.70 6.86
C LEU A 50 -2.61 -2.67 7.56
N ILE A 51 -3.22 -3.60 6.81
CA ILE A 51 -4.08 -4.66 7.37
C ILE A 51 -3.27 -5.58 8.29
N VAL A 52 -2.04 -5.96 7.90
CA VAL A 52 -1.18 -6.80 8.73
C VAL A 52 -0.80 -6.10 10.04
N VAL A 53 -0.43 -4.82 10.01
CA VAL A 53 -0.15 -4.05 11.24
C VAL A 53 -1.38 -3.99 12.16
N ALA A 54 -2.57 -3.79 11.60
CA ALA A 54 -3.82 -3.75 12.38
C ALA A 54 -4.14 -5.12 13.01
N ALA A 55 -3.93 -6.21 12.28
CA ALA A 55 -4.11 -7.57 12.79
C ALA A 55 -3.12 -7.91 13.92
N LEU A 56 -1.86 -7.52 13.76
CA LEU A 56 -0.84 -7.68 14.80
C LEU A 56 -1.19 -6.90 16.07
N PHE A 57 -1.69 -5.68 15.93
CA PHE A 57 -2.17 -4.88 17.06
C PHE A 57 -3.31 -5.60 17.81
N ALA A 58 -4.30 -6.14 17.09
CA ALA A 58 -5.39 -6.90 17.71
C ALA A 58 -4.91 -8.18 18.42
N GLN A 59 -3.93 -8.88 17.85
CA GLN A 59 -3.33 -10.07 18.47
C GLN A 59 -2.59 -9.71 19.77
N VAL A 60 -1.84 -8.61 19.78
CA VAL A 60 -1.14 -8.13 20.97
C VAL A 60 -2.14 -7.64 22.02
N ALA A 61 -3.16 -6.89 21.62
CA ALA A 61 -4.20 -6.38 22.50
C ALA A 61 -5.04 -7.48 23.16
N SER A 62 -5.25 -8.62 22.49
CA SER A 62 -5.96 -9.77 23.06
C SER A 62 -5.08 -10.62 24.00
N SER A 63 -3.78 -10.67 23.75
CA SER A 63 -2.81 -11.37 24.62
C SER A 63 -2.55 -10.65 25.95
N LEU A 64 -2.86 -9.35 26.04
CA LEU A 64 -2.68 -8.55 27.24
C LEU A 64 -4.05 -8.18 27.84
N PRO A 65 -4.27 -8.36 29.15
CA PRO A 65 -5.50 -7.87 29.77
C PRO A 65 -5.58 -6.33 29.63
N ASN A 66 -6.78 -5.84 29.33
CA ASN A 66 -7.10 -4.41 29.24
C ASN A 66 -6.84 -3.74 30.59
N THR A 67 -5.69 -3.11 30.74
CA THR A 67 -5.33 -2.30 31.90
C THR A 67 -5.25 -0.85 31.45
N SER A 68 -5.83 0.08 32.22
CA SER A 68 -5.88 1.53 31.95
C SER A 68 -4.51 2.24 31.79
N TYR A 69 -3.40 1.53 31.90
CA TYR A 69 -2.07 2.07 31.64
C TYR A 69 -1.73 1.99 30.16
N THR A 70 -1.47 3.14 29.55
CA THR A 70 -0.85 3.26 28.23
C THR A 70 0.51 2.58 28.28
N LYS A 71 0.60 1.40 27.66
CA LYS A 71 1.85 0.65 27.64
C LYS A 71 2.78 1.27 26.60
N CYS A 72 4.08 1.24 26.88
CA CYS A 72 5.10 1.72 25.94
C CYS A 72 5.04 0.98 24.58
N ILE A 73 4.54 -0.26 24.55
CA ILE A 73 4.31 -1.01 23.31
C ILE A 73 3.17 -0.43 22.46
N ASP A 74 2.10 0.07 23.08
CA ASP A 74 0.99 0.71 22.38
C ASP A 74 1.45 1.98 21.67
N SER A 75 2.33 2.77 22.31
CA SER A 75 2.89 3.95 21.64
C SER A 75 3.70 3.60 20.39
N VAL A 76 4.38 2.45 20.36
CA VAL A 76 5.09 1.98 19.17
C VAL A 76 4.10 1.60 18.07
N PHE A 77 3.04 0.85 18.39
CA PHE A 77 1.99 0.51 17.42
C PHE A 77 1.27 1.74 16.87
N ILE A 78 0.88 2.68 17.73
CA ILE A 78 0.23 3.93 17.31
C ILE A 78 1.17 4.73 16.39
N SER A 79 2.45 4.83 16.73
CA SER A 79 3.44 5.53 15.90
C SER A 79 3.62 4.86 14.52
N ALA A 80 3.64 3.52 14.48
CA ALA A 80 3.76 2.77 13.23
C ALA A 80 2.51 2.96 12.35
N ILE A 81 1.31 2.86 12.92
CA ILE A 81 0.05 3.07 12.18
C ILE A 81 -0.01 4.50 11.62
N PHE A 82 0.37 5.50 12.41
CA PHE A 82 0.43 6.88 11.96
C PHE A 82 1.40 7.05 10.79
N PHE A 83 2.61 6.50 10.90
CA PHE A 83 3.61 6.56 9.83
C PHE A 83 3.15 5.86 8.53
N MET A 84 2.55 4.67 8.64
CA MET A 84 2.01 3.93 7.51
C MET A 84 0.86 4.69 6.83
N SER A 85 0.00 5.35 7.60
CA SER A 85 -1.10 6.16 7.06
C SER A 85 -0.59 7.39 6.29
N LEU A 86 0.49 8.05 6.75
CA LEU A 86 1.11 9.16 6.04
C LEU A 86 1.69 8.71 4.69
N ILE A 87 2.37 7.56 4.65
CA ILE A 87 2.89 6.98 3.40
C ILE A 87 1.73 6.67 2.43
N PHE A 88 0.63 6.11 2.94
CA PHE A 88 -0.55 5.84 2.13
C PHE A 88 -1.13 7.11 1.50
N VAL A 89 -1.30 8.18 2.29
CA VAL A 89 -1.77 9.48 1.80
C VAL A 89 -0.83 10.03 0.71
N CYS A 90 0.50 9.95 0.92
CA CYS A 90 1.49 10.34 -0.09
C CYS A 90 1.33 9.54 -1.40
N HIS A 91 1.11 8.23 -1.32
CA HIS A 91 0.83 7.39 -2.49
C HIS A 91 -0.43 7.83 -3.25
N VAL A 92 -1.51 8.14 -2.54
CA VAL A 92 -2.78 8.59 -3.13
C VAL A 92 -2.63 9.96 -3.80
N ILE A 93 -1.92 10.90 -3.17
CA ILE A 93 -1.62 12.21 -3.75
C ILE A 93 -0.81 12.04 -5.03
N PHE A 94 0.26 11.24 -5.00
CA PHE A 94 1.09 10.98 -6.18
C PHE A 94 0.28 10.36 -7.33
N ALA A 95 -0.55 9.36 -7.04
CA ALA A 95 -1.45 8.75 -8.01
C ALA A 95 -2.44 9.76 -8.61
N SER A 96 -2.99 10.65 -7.77
CA SER A 96 -3.92 11.70 -8.19
C SER A 96 -3.25 12.72 -9.12
N LEU A 97 -2.01 13.14 -8.83
CA LEU A 97 -1.24 14.06 -9.66
C LEU A 97 -0.89 13.45 -11.04
N VAL A 98 -0.50 12.17 -11.06
CA VAL A 98 -0.22 11.46 -12.32
C VAL A 98 -1.48 11.31 -13.16
N ARG A 99 -2.60 10.95 -12.53
CA ARG A 99 -3.90 10.85 -13.21
C ARG A 99 -4.33 12.19 -13.80
N ARG A 100 -4.12 13.31 -13.08
CA ARG A 100 -4.38 14.66 -13.60
C ARG A 100 -3.52 14.97 -14.84
N LYS A 101 -2.23 14.63 -14.82
CA LYS A 101 -1.34 14.83 -16.00
C LYS A 101 -1.79 13.98 -17.20
N MET A 102 -2.22 12.74 -17.00
CA MET A 102 -2.76 11.90 -18.07
C MET A 102 -4.02 12.52 -18.70
N ASN A 103 -4.99 12.92 -17.88
CA ASN A 103 -6.24 13.51 -18.36
C ASN A 103 -6.01 14.77 -19.22
N ILE A 104 -5.09 15.65 -18.80
CA ILE A 104 -4.75 16.87 -19.58
C ILE A 104 -4.09 16.50 -20.93
N ARG A 105 -3.25 15.45 -20.96
CA ARG A 105 -2.67 14.96 -22.22
C ARG A 105 -3.75 14.41 -23.15
N ASP A 106 -4.68 13.62 -22.64
CA ASP A 106 -5.79 13.08 -23.42
C ASP A 106 -6.70 14.19 -23.97
N LEU A 107 -6.99 15.21 -23.16
CA LEU A 107 -7.73 16.39 -23.60
C LEU A 107 -7.01 17.12 -24.74
N LYS A 108 -5.68 17.30 -24.64
CA LYS A 108 -4.89 17.98 -25.68
C LYS A 108 -4.79 17.15 -26.96
N VAL A 109 -4.63 15.83 -26.85
CA VAL A 109 -4.65 14.90 -27.99
C VAL A 109 -6.00 14.91 -28.70
N ARG A 110 -7.12 14.91 -27.96
CA ARG A 110 -8.47 15.03 -28.54
C ARG A 110 -8.68 16.33 -29.30
N GLN A 111 -8.14 17.45 -28.81
CA GLN A 111 -8.19 18.75 -29.52
C GLN A 111 -7.32 18.76 -30.78
N LEU A 112 -6.10 18.21 -30.72
CA LEU A 112 -5.22 18.07 -31.89
C LEU A 112 -5.84 17.19 -32.97
N TYR A 113 -6.48 16.11 -32.56
CA TYR A 113 -7.21 15.23 -33.45
C TYR A 113 -8.41 15.93 -34.11
N LYS A 114 -9.15 16.78 -33.39
CA LYS A 114 -10.29 17.54 -33.95
C LYS A 114 -9.85 18.58 -34.99
N ALA A 115 -8.61 19.08 -34.89
CA ALA A 115 -7.99 19.95 -35.90
C ALA A 115 -7.43 19.19 -37.12
N THR A 116 -7.35 17.85 -37.06
CA THR A 116 -6.82 17.02 -38.16
C THR A 116 -7.99 16.47 -38.99
N PRO A 117 -8.11 16.78 -40.29
CA PRO A 117 -9.26 16.34 -41.09
C PRO A 117 -9.22 14.83 -41.35
N ALA A 118 -10.24 14.13 -40.85
CA ALA A 118 -10.89 12.85 -41.23
C ALA A 118 -10.12 11.64 -41.81
N VAL A 119 -8.97 11.76 -42.46
CA VAL A 119 -8.31 10.68 -43.22
C VAL A 119 -7.39 9.80 -42.35
N LEU A 120 -6.82 10.32 -41.26
CA LEU A 120 -5.87 9.60 -40.39
C LEU A 120 -6.52 8.73 -39.30
N LEU A 121 -7.84 8.83 -39.19
CA LEU A 121 -8.69 8.24 -38.15
C LEU A 121 -8.80 6.72 -38.25
N SER A 122 -8.92 6.21 -39.47
CA SER A 122 -9.02 4.77 -39.74
C SER A 122 -7.74 4.03 -39.38
N LYS A 123 -6.58 4.69 -39.47
CA LYS A 123 -5.29 4.12 -39.03
C LYS A 123 -5.11 4.14 -37.51
N PHE A 124 -5.58 5.18 -36.83
CA PHE A 124 -5.43 5.30 -35.36
C PHE A 124 -6.37 4.36 -34.58
N SER A 125 -7.56 4.06 -35.11
CA SER A 125 -8.47 3.04 -34.56
C SER A 125 -7.76 1.68 -34.46
N LYS A 126 -7.04 1.30 -35.52
CA LYS A 126 -6.28 0.05 -35.57
C LYS A 126 -5.13 -0.02 -34.56
N ILE A 127 -4.54 1.12 -34.22
CA ILE A 127 -3.44 1.20 -33.25
C ILE A 127 -3.98 1.17 -31.82
N THR A 128 -5.11 1.85 -31.56
CA THR A 128 -5.75 1.93 -30.24
C THR A 128 -6.38 0.60 -29.83
N GLU A 129 -6.88 -0.19 -30.79
CA GLU A 129 -7.43 -1.53 -30.55
C GLU A 129 -6.34 -2.55 -30.14
N SER A 130 -5.08 -2.35 -30.56
CA SER A 130 -3.98 -3.26 -30.19
C SER A 130 -3.39 -3.02 -28.79
N LEU A 131 -3.71 -1.91 -28.12
CA LEU A 131 -3.23 -1.61 -26.77
C LEU A 131 -4.26 -1.94 -25.67
N CYS A 132 -5.44 -2.48 -26.02
CA CYS A 132 -6.56 -2.68 -25.12
C CYS A 132 -6.92 -4.17 -24.88
N GLU A 133 -5.94 -5.05 -24.65
CA GLU A 133 -6.01 -6.28 -23.83
C GLU A 133 -4.67 -7.05 -23.99
N PRO A 134 -4.02 -7.51 -22.91
CA PRO A 134 -4.56 -8.65 -22.17
C PRO A 134 -4.31 -8.55 -20.65
N ARG A 135 -5.34 -8.23 -19.88
CA ARG A 135 -5.35 -8.54 -18.43
C ARG A 135 -6.53 -9.39 -18.00
N GLN A 136 -7.45 -9.73 -18.91
CA GLN A 136 -8.50 -10.72 -18.69
C GLN A 136 -8.09 -12.15 -19.12
N LEU A 137 -7.12 -12.32 -20.03
CA LEU A 137 -6.76 -13.65 -20.53
C LEU A 137 -6.02 -14.55 -19.51
N VAL A 138 -5.31 -13.98 -18.53
CA VAL A 138 -4.57 -14.76 -17.52
C VAL A 138 -5.49 -15.34 -16.43
N PHE A 139 -6.62 -14.69 -16.13
CA PHE A 139 -7.53 -15.16 -15.09
C PHE A 139 -8.39 -16.36 -15.52
N LEU A 140 -8.61 -16.54 -16.83
CA LEU A 140 -9.40 -17.65 -17.39
C LEU A 140 -8.59 -18.93 -17.64
N LEU A 141 -7.25 -18.84 -17.76
CA LEU A 141 -6.36 -20.00 -17.95
C LEU A 141 -5.91 -20.67 -16.64
N CYS A 142 -6.23 -20.12 -15.47
CA CYS A 142 -5.84 -20.64 -14.16
C CYS A 142 -7.00 -21.33 -13.40
N SER A 143 -8.18 -21.46 -14.03
CA SER A 143 -9.39 -22.08 -13.45
C SER A 143 -9.93 -23.27 -14.27
N ALA A 144 -9.14 -23.77 -15.22
CA ALA A 144 -9.39 -25.00 -15.99
C ALA A 144 -8.22 -25.96 -15.78
#